data_AF-A0A6M0SX78-F1
#
_entry.id   AF-A0A6M0SX78-F1
#
_cell.length_a   1.000
_cell.length_b   1.000
_cell.length_c   1.000
_cell.angle_alpha   90.00
_cell.angle_beta   90.00
_cell.angle_gamma   90.00
#
_symmetry.space_group_name_H-M   'P 1'
#
loop_
_entity.id
_entity.type
_entity.pdbx_description
1 polymer ?
#
loop_
_entity_poly.entity_id
_entity_poly.type
_entity_poly.pdbx_seq_one_letter_code
_entity_poly.pdbx_strand_id
1 'polypeptide(L)' 'MILNVGSLVLSASKFKVWIIYPSTIQNHLLDFLANAFEIIGDVPKEILIDNASTMIDYAKTNGSEVKLPPQ' A
#
# COMPACT_ATOMS: atom_id res chain seq x y z
N MET A 1 -21.74 2.24 5.10
CA MET A 1 -20.39 2.26 5.72
C MET A 1 -19.45 1.58 4.74
N ILE A 2 -18.35 2.23 4.36
CA ILE A 2 -17.32 1.62 3.50
C ILE A 2 -16.24 1.06 4.43
N LEU A 3 -15.84 -0.19 4.22
CA LEU A 3 -14.75 -0.85 4.95
C LEU A 3 -13.59 -1.07 3.98
N ASN A 4 -12.41 -0.56 4.31
CA ASN A 4 -11.21 -0.75 3.51
C ASN A 4 -10.40 -1.91 4.11
N VAL A 5 -9.85 -2.75 3.24
CA VAL A 5 -9.06 -3.92 3.65
C VAL A 5 -7.68 -3.79 3.04
N GLY A 6 -6.66 -3.64 3.88
CA GLY A 6 -5.27 -3.79 3.48
C GLY A 6 -4.92 -5.27 3.41
N SER A 7 -4.31 -5.71 2.32
CA SER A 7 -3.86 -7.09 2.14
C SER A 7 -2.42 -7.12 1.67
N LEU A 8 -1.58 -7.86 2.39
CA LEU A 8 -0.20 -8.13 2.01
C LEU A 8 0.01 -9.64 1.94
N VAL A 9 0.65 -10.09 0.87
CA VAL A 9 0.90 -11.51 0.61
C VAL A 9 2.37 -11.72 0.32
N LEU A 10 3.03 -12.59 1.09
CA LEU A 10 4.40 -12.99 0.80
C LEU A 10 4.41 -13.90 -0.43
N SER A 11 5.15 -13.51 -1.47
CA SER A 11 5.14 -14.18 -2.76
C SER A 11 5.64 -15.62 -2.70
N ALA A 12 6.67 -15.90 -1.88
CA ALA A 12 7.28 -17.22 -1.73
C ALA A 12 6.44 -18.18 -0.87
N SER A 13 5.98 -17.75 0.30
CA SER A 13 5.27 -18.61 1.26
C SER A 13 3.75 -18.56 1.13
N LYS A 14 3.21 -17.59 0.39
CA LYS A 14 1.77 -17.27 0.32
C LYS A 14 1.13 -16.89 1.66
N PHE A 15 1.94 -16.61 2.69
CA PHE A 15 1.45 -16.09 3.96
C PHE A 15 0.76 -14.74 3.74
N LYS A 16 -0.38 -14.51 4.38
CA LYS A 16 -1.24 -13.34 4.16
C LYS A 16 -1.50 -12.61 5.46
N VAL A 17 -1.44 -11.29 5.41
CA VAL A 17 -1.87 -10.38 6.48
C VAL A 17 -2.99 -9.51 5.95
N TRP A 18 -4.14 -9.51 6.63
CA TRP A 18 -5.32 -8.70 6.31
C TRP A 18 -5.70 -7.83 7.50
N ILE A 19 -5.85 -6.52 7.29
CA ILE A 19 -6.20 -5.56 8.35
C ILE A 19 -7.25 -4.59 7.81
N ILE A 20 -8.24 -4.24 8.65
CA ILE A 20 -9.31 -3.30 8.32
C ILE A 20 -8.87 -1.88 8.65
N TYR A 21 -9.06 -0.95 7.72
CA TYR A 21 -8.77 0.46 7.90
C TYR A 21 -9.97 1.36 7.58
N PRO A 22 -10.11 2.51 8.26
CA PRO A 22 -11.25 3.42 8.08
C PRO A 22 -11.18 4.22 6.77
N SER A 23 -10.00 4.40 6.17
CA SER A 23 -9.84 5.01 4.84
C SER A 23 -8.57 4.53 4.13
N THR A 24 -8.39 4.90 2.86
CA THR A 24 -7.24 4.51 2.02
C THR A 24 -6.16 5.61 1.94
N ILE A 25 -6.18 6.59 2.85
CA ILE A 25 -5.18 7.66 2.86
C ILE A 25 -3.79 7.12 3.16
N GLN A 26 -2.76 7.82 2.69
CA GLN A 26 -1.35 7.44 2.79
C GLN A 26 -0.91 7.10 4.22
N ASN A 27 -1.40 7.83 5.23
CA ASN A 27 -1.07 7.54 6.63
C ASN A 27 -1.56 6.16 7.07
N HIS A 28 -2.74 5.74 6.64
CA HIS A 28 -3.25 4.40 6.95
C HIS A 28 -2.55 3.32 6.14
N LEU A 29 -2.10 3.60 4.92
CA LEU A 29 -1.27 2.67 4.15
C LEU A 29 0.08 2.44 4.84
N LEU A 30 0.75 3.50 5.29
CA LEU A 30 2.03 3.39 5.99
C LEU A 30 1.88 2.64 7.33
N ASP A 31 0.83 2.95 8.07
CA ASP A 31 0.48 2.23 9.30
C ASP A 31 0.17 0.75 9.04
N PHE A 32 -0.56 0.44 7.96
CA PHE A 32 -0.82 -0.93 7.52
C PHE A 32 0.48 -1.70 7.26
N LEU A 33 1.41 -1.11 6.51
CA LEU A 33 2.68 -1.75 6.18
C LEU A 33 3.54 -2.00 7.43
N ALA A 34 3.63 -1.02 8.33
CA ALA A 34 4.36 -1.17 9.59
C ALA A 34 3.79 -2.33 10.42
N ASN A 35 2.48 -2.36 10.65
CA ASN A 35 1.81 -3.44 11.38
C ASN A 35 2.01 -4.80 10.69
N ALA A 36 1.92 -4.86 9.36
CA ALA A 36 2.11 -6.10 8.63
C ALA A 36 3.55 -6.65 8.78
N PHE A 37 4.57 -5.78 8.77
CA PHE A 37 5.95 -6.20 8.97
C PHE A 37 6.24 -6.65 10.39
N GLU A 38 5.64 -6.00 11.39
CA GLU A 38 5.71 -6.47 12.78
C GLU A 38 5.07 -7.86 12.96
N ILE A 39 3.92 -8.11 12.32
CA ILE A 39 3.25 -9.43 12.33
C ILE A 39 4.10 -10.49 11.64
N ILE A 40 4.74 -10.14 10.52
CA ILE A 40 5.65 -11.04 9.79
C ILE A 40 6.93 -11.28 10.59
N GLY A 41 7.34 -10.32 11.42
CA GLY A 41 8.59 -10.35 12.19
C GLY A 41 9.82 -10.00 11.35
N ASP A 42 9.64 -9.46 10.16
CA ASP A 42 10.72 -9.05 9.25
C ASP A 42 10.21 -8.02 8.21
N VAL A 43 11.14 -7.32 7.57
CA VAL A 43 10.86 -6.35 6.51
C VAL A 43 11.26 -6.95 5.16
N PRO A 44 10.31 -7.15 4.22
CA PRO A 44 10.63 -7.63 2.89
C PRO A 44 11.62 -6.73 2.16
N LYS A 45 12.54 -7.33 1.39
CA LYS A 45 13.51 -6.59 0.55
C LYS A 45 12.86 -5.83 -0.60
N GLU A 46 11.72 -6.31 -1.06
CA GLU A 46 10.97 -5.75 -2.20
C GLU A 46 9.48 -5.80 -1.89
N ILE A 47 8.76 -4.74 -2.27
CA ILE A 47 7.31 -4.64 -2.16
C ILE A 47 6.77 -4.43 -3.59
N LEU A 48 5.92 -5.36 -4.04
CA LEU A 48 5.22 -5.24 -5.31
C LEU A 48 3.83 -4.64 -5.07
N ILE A 49 3.56 -3.51 -5.71
CA ILE A 49 2.26 -2.84 -5.67
C ILE A 49 1.79 -2.72 -7.12
N ASP A 50 0.66 -3.33 -7.43
CA ASP A 50 0.09 -3.40 -8.78
C ASP A 50 -0.68 -2.14 -9.18
N ASN A 51 -0.98 -1.26 -8.22
CA ASN A 51 -1.61 0.02 -8.47
C ASN A 51 -0.88 1.16 -7.72
N ALA A 52 -0.02 1.87 -8.44
CA ALA A 52 0.75 3.00 -7.91
C ALA A 52 -0.14 4.15 -7.39
N SER A 53 -1.38 4.30 -7.88
CA SER A 53 -2.30 5.33 -7.37
C SER A 53 -2.70 5.09 -5.91
N THR A 54 -2.59 3.85 -5.43
CA THR A 54 -2.83 3.50 -4.01
C THR A 54 -1.72 3.98 -3.09
N MET A 55 -0.51 4.26 -3.61
CA MET A 55 0.62 4.74 -2.81
C MET A 55 0.63 6.26 -2.57
N ILE A 56 -0.21 7.01 -3.31
CA ILE A 56 -0.11 8.45 -3.44
C ILE A 56 -1.51 9.06 -3.44
N ASP A 57 -1.89 9.73 -2.35
CA ASP A 57 -3.17 10.47 -2.27
C ASP A 57 -3.22 11.64 -3.25
N TYR A 58 -2.07 12.30 -3.47
CA TYR A 58 -1.84 13.34 -4.47
C TYR A 58 -0.38 13.27 -4.88
N ALA A 59 -0.09 13.19 -6.19
CA ALA A 59 1.28 13.38 -6.66
C ALA A 59 1.73 14.74 -6.13
N LYS A 60 2.67 14.77 -5.19
CA LYS A 60 3.35 16.02 -4.83
C LYS A 60 4.19 16.40 -6.04
N THR A 61 3.59 17.19 -6.93
CA THR A 61 4.26 17.74 -8.10
C THR A 61 5.29 18.74 -7.63
N ASN A 62 6.51 18.26 -7.33
CA ASN A 62 7.68 19.10 -7.39
C ASN A 62 8.02 19.32 -8.87
N GLY A 63 7.21 20.13 -9.55
CA GLY A 63 7.65 20.90 -10.72
C GLY A 63 7.77 20.20 -12.08
N SER A 64 7.25 19.00 -12.30
CA SER A 64 7.15 18.45 -13.67
C SER A 64 5.84 17.70 -13.91
N GLU A 65 5.07 18.19 -14.88
CA GLU A 65 3.87 17.53 -15.41
C GLU A 65 4.26 16.17 -15.98
N VAL A 66 3.85 15.09 -15.32
CA VAL A 66 3.78 13.77 -15.95
C VAL A 66 2.35 13.60 -16.44
N LYS A 67 2.17 13.62 -17.77
CA LYS A 67 0.91 13.16 -18.38
C LYS A 67 0.77 11.67 -18.06
N LEU A 68 -0.19 11.33 -17.21
CA LEU A 68 -0.66 9.96 -17.10
C LEU A 68 -1.10 9.50 -18.50
N PRO A 69 -0.70 8.30 -18.96
CA PRO A 69 -1.15 7.80 -20.25
C PRO A 69 -2.68 7.61 -20.24
N PRO A 70 -3.37 7.87 -21.38
CA PRO A 70 -4.81 7.78 -21.46
C PRO A 70 -5.29 6.34 -21.23
N GLN A 71 -6.48 6.23 -20.62
CA GLN A 71 -7.20 4.99 -20.31
C GLN A 71 -7.64 4.27 -21.58
#